data_AF-A0A7V3H5E8-F1
#
_entry.id   AF-A0A7V3H5E8-F1
#
_cell.length_a   1.000
_cell.length_b   1.000
_cell.length_c   1.000
_cell.angle_alpha   90.00
_cell.angle_beta   90.00
_cell.angle_gamma   90.00
#
_symmetry.space_group_name_H-M   'P 1'
#
loop_
_entity.id
_entity.type
_entity.pdbx_description
1 polymer ?
#
loop_
_entity_poly.entity_id
_entity_poly.type
_entity_poly.pdbx_seq_one_letter_code
_entity_poly.pdbx_strand_id
1 'polypeptide(L)'
;MALPGSPKGLAKDIAEGFFALTPPVLRKFTPPELKTINQNLNIVLRETRAEAVETGDVETIRHKSLRIQRLNQALLVLTSYCKQNRVPL
;
A
#
# COMPACT_ATOMS: atom_id res chain seq x y z
N MET A 1 -3.94 14.24 -11.49
CA MET A 1 -5.36 13.87 -11.35
C MET A 1 -5.53 13.63 -9.87
N ALA A 2 -6.35 14.42 -9.16
CA ALA A 2 -6.46 14.30 -7.71
C ALA A 2 -6.63 12.82 -7.32
N LEU A 3 -5.83 12.36 -6.36
CA LEU A 3 -5.93 11.01 -5.80
C LEU A 3 -7.42 10.70 -5.56
N PRO A 4 -7.99 9.64 -6.18
CA PRO A 4 -9.39 9.32 -5.96
C PRO A 4 -9.57 8.96 -4.47
N GLY A 5 -10.29 9.80 -3.74
CA GLY A 5 -10.53 9.64 -2.30
C GLY A 5 -9.34 10.04 -1.42
N SER A 6 -9.31 9.51 -0.19
CA SER A 6 -8.21 9.79 0.74
C SER A 6 -7.00 8.88 0.44
N PRO A 7 -5.75 9.39 0.48
CA PRO A 7 -4.56 8.57 0.23
C PRO A 7 -4.42 7.37 1.18
N LYS A 8 -4.94 7.52 2.41
CA LYS A 8 -5.03 6.42 3.40
C LYS A 8 -6.10 5.40 3.01
N GLY A 9 -7.23 5.84 2.46
CA GLY A 9 -8.28 4.95 1.94
C GLY A 9 -7.74 4.03 0.86
N LEU A 10 -7.01 4.58 -0.11
CA LEU A 10 -6.34 3.77 -1.15
C LEU A 10 -5.41 2.70 -0.56
N ALA A 11 -4.61 3.06 0.45
CA ALA A 11 -3.73 2.11 1.11
C ALA A 11 -4.49 1.00 1.86
N LYS A 12 -5.66 1.32 2.43
CA LYS A 12 -6.56 0.31 3.02
C LYS A 12 -7.19 -0.58 1.96
N ASP A 13 -7.66 -0.03 0.85
CA ASP A 13 -8.22 -0.80 -0.27
C ASP A 13 -7.20 -1.80 -0.82
N ILE A 14 -5.92 -1.41 -0.88
CA ILE A 14 -4.82 -2.31 -1.23
C ILE A 14 -4.62 -3.41 -0.19
N ALA A 15 -4.66 -3.08 1.09
CA ALA A 15 -4.53 -4.07 2.16
C ALA A 15 -5.66 -5.12 2.09
N GLU A 16 -6.90 -4.69 1.93
CA GLU A 16 -8.07 -5.57 1.83
C GLU A 16 -8.14 -6.31 0.48
N GLY A 17 -7.43 -5.85 -0.54
CA GLY A 17 -7.38 -6.47 -1.86
C GLY A 17 -8.43 -5.95 -2.85
N PHE A 18 -9.08 -4.82 -2.55
CA PHE A 18 -9.99 -4.12 -3.46
C PHE A 18 -9.25 -3.33 -4.55
N PHE A 19 -7.97 -3.05 -4.34
CA PHE A 19 -7.15 -2.32 -5.30
C PHE A 19 -5.73 -2.90 -5.40
N ALA A 20 -5.11 -2.80 -6.57
CA ALA A 20 -3.73 -3.23 -6.79
C ALA A 20 -2.93 -2.14 -7.53
N LEU A 21 -1.72 -1.85 -7.03
CA LEU A 21 -0.80 -0.97 -7.73
C LEU A 21 -0.08 -1.72 -8.84
N THR A 22 -0.15 -1.15 -10.04
CA THR A 22 0.54 -1.63 -11.23
C THR A 22 1.19 -0.44 -11.94
N PRO A 23 2.24 -0.65 -12.77
CA PRO A 23 2.88 0.45 -13.51
C PRO A 23 1.91 1.31 -14.35
N PRO A 24 0.90 0.76 -15.05
CA PRO A 24 -0.08 1.58 -15.77
C PRO A 24 -0.93 2.47 -14.87
N VAL A 25 -1.25 2.00 -13.65
CA VAL A 25 -1.96 2.79 -12.64
C VAL A 25 -1.05 3.90 -12.12
N LEU A 26 0.20 3.57 -11.80
CA LEU A 26 1.18 4.52 -11.25
C LEU A 26 1.51 5.67 -12.21
N ARG A 27 1.45 5.43 -13.52
CA ARG A 27 1.64 6.45 -14.56
C ARG A 27 0.63 7.61 -14.48
N LYS A 28 -0.53 7.40 -13.86
CA LYS A 28 -1.59 8.42 -13.74
C LYS A 28 -1.32 9.42 -12.61
N PHE A 29 -0.35 9.13 -11.73
CA PHE A 29 -0.03 9.97 -10.58
C PHE A 29 1.21 10.83 -10.85
N THR A 30 1.19 12.02 -10.27
CA THR A 30 2.32 12.94 -10.26
C THR A 30 3.38 12.52 -9.23
N PRO A 31 4.63 12.97 -9.34
CA PRO A 31 5.68 12.73 -8.34
C PRO A 31 5.27 13.01 -6.88
N PRO A 32 4.63 14.15 -6.53
CA PRO A 32 4.18 14.37 -5.15
C PRO A 32 3.10 13.37 -4.74
N GLU A 33 2.17 13.01 -5.62
CA GLU A 33 1.14 12.01 -5.33
C GLU A 33 1.74 10.62 -5.08
N LEU A 34 2.76 10.21 -5.85
CA LEU A 34 3.49 8.96 -5.62
C LEU A 34 4.16 8.92 -4.24
N LYS A 35 4.75 10.04 -3.81
CA LYS A 35 5.32 10.18 -2.47
C LYS A 35 4.25 10.08 -1.39
N THR A 36 3.10 10.74 -1.58
CA THR A 36 1.96 10.63 -0.66
C THR A 36 1.43 9.19 -0.56
N ILE A 37 1.31 8.47 -1.69
CA ILE A 37 0.91 7.06 -1.70
C ILE A 37 1.93 6.22 -0.92
N ASN A 38 3.23 6.39 -1.17
CA ASN A 38 4.29 5.68 -0.47
C ASN A 38 4.22 5.88 1.06
N GLN A 39 4.02 7.12 1.50
CA GLN A 39 3.87 7.44 2.92
C GLN A 39 2.64 6.74 3.53
N ASN A 40 1.49 6.78 2.85
CA ASN A 40 0.26 6.18 3.36
C ASN A 40 0.30 4.64 3.38
N LEU A 41 0.96 4.01 2.39
CA LEU A 41 1.22 2.57 2.43
C LEU A 41 2.07 2.18 3.65
N ASN A 42 3.10 2.96 3.99
CA ASN A 42 3.92 2.72 5.18
C ASN A 42 3.14 2.93 6.48
N ILE A 43 2.27 3.94 6.54
CA ILE A 43 1.38 4.16 7.70
C ILE A 43 0.47 2.95 7.91
N VAL A 44 -0.24 2.52 6.87
CA VAL A 44 -1.16 1.37 6.97
C VAL A 44 -0.40 0.09 7.28
N LEU A 45 0.78 -0.14 6.68
CA LEU A 45 1.62 -1.30 6.99
C LEU A 45 2.04 -1.32 8.47
N ARG A 46 2.41 -0.17 9.04
CA ARG A 46 2.75 -0.06 10.46
C ARG A 46 1.53 -0.33 11.34
N GLU A 47 0.38 0.24 10.99
CA GLU A 47 -0.88 0.00 11.68
C GLU A 47 -1.24 -1.49 11.66
N THR A 48 -1.23 -2.13 10.49
CA THR A 48 -1.52 -3.56 10.34
C THR A 48 -0.55 -4.43 11.13
N ARG A 49 0.75 -4.10 11.18
CA ARG A 49 1.72 -4.82 12.02
C ARG A 49 1.41 -4.69 13.51
N ALA A 50 0.94 -3.52 13.95
CA ALA A 50 0.61 -3.24 15.34
C ALA A 50 -0.74 -3.83 15.80
N GLU A 51 -1.58 -4.32 14.88
CA GLU A 51 -2.84 -4.98 15.23
C GLU A 51 -2.58 -6.19 16.13
N ALA A 52 -3.19 -6.22 17.32
CA ALA A 52 -3.16 -7.38 18.19
C ALA A 52 -3.97 -8.51 17.54
N VAL A 53 -3.47 -9.74 17.64
CA VAL A 53 -4.17 -10.93 17.16
C VAL A 53 -4.19 -11.93 18.30
N GLU A 54 -5.36 -12.48 18.60
CA GLU A 54 -5.50 -13.48 19.65
C GLU A 54 -4.81 -14.79 19.26
N THR A 55 -4.09 -15.37 20.21
CA THR A 55 -3.37 -16.62 20.02
C THR A 55 -4.38 -17.76 19.87
N GLY A 56 -4.47 -18.33 18.66
CA GLY A 56 -5.41 -19.42 18.34
C GLY A 56 -6.39 -19.08 17.22
N ASP A 57 -6.58 -17.80 16.91
CA ASP A 57 -7.37 -17.39 15.75
C ASP A 57 -6.52 -17.42 14.47
N VAL A 58 -6.40 -18.62 13.90
CA VAL A 58 -5.62 -18.88 12.68
C VAL A 58 -6.12 -18.04 11.50
N GLU A 59 -7.42 -17.78 11.41
CA GLU A 59 -8.01 -17.01 10.32
C GLU A 59 -7.63 -15.53 10.42
N THR A 60 -7.71 -14.93 11.61
CA THR A 60 -7.28 -13.54 11.81
C THR A 60 -5.77 -13.38 11.60
N ILE A 61 -4.96 -14.35 12.03
CA ILE A 61 -3.51 -14.37 11.75
C ILE A 61 -3.25 -14.39 10.24
N ARG A 62 -3.94 -15.28 9.52
CA ARG A 62 -3.83 -15.41 8.07
C ARG A 62 -4.26 -14.12 7.37
N HIS A 63 -5.37 -13.52 7.79
CA HIS A 63 -5.88 -12.28 7.22
C HIS A 63 -4.89 -11.12 7.37
N LYS A 64 -4.34 -10.94 8.57
CA LYS A 64 -3.27 -9.95 8.84
C LYS A 64 -2.05 -10.19 7.95
N SER A 65 -1.61 -11.44 7.82
CA SER A 65 -0.47 -11.81 6.97
C SER A 65 -0.70 -11.44 5.51
N LEU A 66 -1.89 -11.72 4.98
CA LEU A 66 -2.26 -11.36 3.60
C LEU A 66 -2.26 -9.84 3.37
N ARG A 67 -2.81 -9.06 4.32
CA ARG A 67 -2.79 -7.59 4.25
C ARG A 67 -1.35 -7.05 4.23
N ILE A 68 -0.48 -7.57 5.10
CA ILE A 68 0.95 -7.22 5.11
C ILE A 68 1.62 -7.57 3.78
N GLN A 69 1.37 -8.76 3.24
CA GLN A 69 1.94 -9.19 1.97
C GLN A 69 1.54 -8.26 0.83
N ARG A 70 0.26 -7.88 0.73
CA ARG A 70 -0.25 -6.96 -0.30
C ARG A 70 0.38 -5.57 -0.18
N LEU A 71 0.49 -5.03 1.03
CA LEU A 71 1.12 -3.73 1.27
C LEU A 71 2.60 -3.74 0.90
N ASN A 72 3.36 -4.80 1.24
CA ASN A 72 4.75 -4.93 0.82
C ASN A 72 4.89 -5.04 -0.70
N GLN A 73 4.01 -5.80 -1.36
CA GLN A 73 4.02 -5.91 -2.81
C GLN A 73 3.73 -4.56 -3.48
N ALA A 74 2.77 -3.80 -2.96
CA ALA A 74 2.44 -2.46 -3.43
C ALA A 74 3.64 -1.50 -3.28
N LEU A 75 4.34 -1.53 -2.14
CA LEU A 75 5.56 -0.76 -1.92
C LEU A 75 6.67 -1.15 -2.90
N LEU A 76 6.87 -2.45 -3.14
CA LEU A 76 7.87 -2.94 -4.08
C LEU A 76 7.61 -2.42 -5.50
N VAL A 77 6.35 -2.50 -5.98
CA VAL A 77 5.97 -2.01 -7.31
C VAL A 77 6.15 -0.49 -7.40
N LEU A 78 5.71 0.25 -6.39
CA LEU A 78 5.83 1.71 -6.35
C LEU A 78 7.29 2.16 -6.35
N THR A 79 8.12 1.59 -5.47
CA THR A 79 9.55 1.93 -5.37
C THR A 79 10.30 1.60 -6.66
N SER A 80 10.03 0.44 -7.26
CA SER A 80 10.61 0.05 -8.55
C SER A 80 10.23 1.01 -9.67
N TYR A 81 8.95 1.39 -9.74
CA TYR A 81 8.47 2.37 -10.72
C TYR A 81 9.12 3.74 -10.53
N CYS A 82 9.22 4.24 -9.30
CA CYS A 82 9.81 5.55 -9.02
C CYS A 82 11.31 5.56 -9.34
N LYS A 83 12.03 4.47 -9.03
CA LYS A 83 13.45 4.31 -9.40
C LYS A 83 13.65 4.35 -10.91
N GLN A 84 12.81 3.67 -11.69
CA GLN A 84 12.88 3.69 -13.15
C GLN A 84 12.59 5.07 -13.74
N ASN A 85 11.65 5.82 -13.16
CA ASN A 85 11.24 7.13 -13.64
C ASN A 85 11.99 8.31 -12.98
N ARG A 86 13.05 8.03 -12.19
CA ARG A 86 13.85 9.03 -11.47
C ARG A 86 13.01 9.96 -10.57
N VAL A 87 11.95 9.41 -10.00
CA VAL A 87 11.10 10.11 -9.02
C VAL A 87 11.68 9.89 -7.62
N PRO A 88 12.02 10.96 -6.86
CA PRO A 88 12.47 10.83 -5.49
C PRO A 88 11.30 10.47 -4.56
N LEU A 89 11.49 9.46 -3.70
CA LEU A 89 10.53 9.04 -2.67
C LEU A 89 10.91 9.57 -1.29
#